data_AF-E2BCN2-F1
#
_entry.id   AF-E2BCN2-F1
#
_cell.length_a   1.000
_cell.length_b   1.000
_cell.length_c   1.000
_cell.angle_alpha   90.00
_cell.angle_beta   90.00
_cell.angle_gamma   90.00
#
_symmetry.space_group_name_H-M   'P 1'
#
loop_
_entity.id
_entity.type
_entity.pdbx_description
1 polymer ?
#
loop_
_entity_poly.entity_id
_entity_poly.type
_entity_poly.pdbx_seq_one_letter_code
_entity_poly.pdbx_strand_id
1 'polypeptide(L)'
;MKCLYVSIIFFACNYVIWGQDLVFPVDEEASHVSGGNKTVITERIPVSIPNECPKNMLLYPGDGIKSAWVCDCRSRFVYFPMNDSCHEVYRQGPCPVYQYVVLPEGEAVPRCETNPCFIDGAVPFNGTCHLLGSADGPCGSDAVLGVNETTFQLECISKEIVPFVIIDTPNKICPPGSRRSTLGECKKLK
;
A
#
# COMPACT_ATOMS: atom_id res chain seq x y z
N MET A 1 -29.59 33.50 34.75
CA MET A 1 -28.36 32.71 34.96
C MET A 1 -28.51 31.25 34.48
N LYS A 2 -28.90 31.03 33.22
CA LYS A 2 -29.00 29.68 32.60
C LYS A 2 -28.38 29.63 31.18
N CYS A 3 -28.30 30.76 30.47
CA CYS A 3 -27.69 30.82 29.13
C CYS A 3 -26.16 30.64 29.13
N LEU A 4 -25.44 31.02 30.19
CA LEU A 4 -23.97 30.92 30.22
C LEU A 4 -23.47 29.48 30.39
N TYR A 5 -24.27 28.58 30.97
CA TYR A 5 -23.89 27.17 31.14
C TYR A 5 -23.99 26.37 29.84
N VAL A 6 -24.92 26.75 28.94
CA VAL A 6 -25.10 26.07 27.64
C VAL A 6 -23.94 26.40 26.69
N SER A 7 -23.41 27.62 26.76
CA SER A 7 -22.24 28.05 25.97
C SER A 7 -20.97 27.29 26.35
N ILE A 8 -20.76 27.04 27.64
CA ILE A 8 -19.57 26.33 28.14
C ILE A 8 -19.60 24.85 27.75
N ILE A 9 -20.80 24.23 27.75
CA ILE A 9 -20.95 22.82 27.34
C ILE A 9 -20.73 22.66 25.82
N PHE A 10 -21.19 23.62 25.00
CA PHE A 10 -20.95 23.58 23.55
C PHE A 10 -19.48 23.80 23.17
N PHE A 11 -18.76 24.65 23.91
CA PHE A 11 -17.31 24.84 23.72
C PHE A 11 -16.48 23.62 24.18
N ALA A 12 -16.93 22.90 25.22
CA ALA A 12 -16.26 21.70 25.69
C ALA A 12 -16.44 20.49 24.74
N CYS A 13 -17.60 20.37 24.07
CA CYS A 13 -17.85 19.29 23.11
C CYS A 13 -17.10 19.43 21.78
N ASN A 14 -16.68 20.64 21.38
CA ASN A 14 -15.93 20.86 20.14
C ASN A 14 -14.41 20.62 20.28
N TYR A 15 -13.89 20.44 21.49
CA TYR A 15 -12.46 20.19 21.72
C TYR A 15 -12.09 18.71 21.76
N VAL A 16 -13.07 17.80 21.66
CA VAL A 16 -12.82 16.36 21.49
C VAL A 16 -12.73 16.06 20.00
N ILE A 17 -11.74 16.67 19.34
CA ILE A 17 -11.26 16.14 18.07
C ILE A 17 -10.52 14.85 18.48
N TRP A 18 -11.19 13.70 18.31
CA TRP A 18 -10.53 12.40 18.29
C TRP A 18 -9.53 12.40 17.15
N GLY A 19 -8.30 12.84 17.43
CA GLY A 19 -7.17 12.55 16.57
C GLY A 19 -6.97 11.05 16.61
N GLN A 20 -7.34 10.36 15.53
CA GLN A 20 -6.78 9.03 15.29
C GLN A 20 -5.28 9.24 15.14
N ASP A 21 -4.48 8.63 16.00
CA ASP A 21 -3.04 8.47 15.76
C ASP A 21 -2.90 7.54 14.55
N LEU A 22 -2.94 8.11 13.35
CA LEU A 22 -2.52 7.43 12.13
C LEU A 22 -1.00 7.30 12.23
N VAL A 23 -0.55 6.18 12.78
CA VAL A 23 0.83 5.73 12.60
C VAL A 23 0.89 5.24 11.17
N PHE A 24 1.38 6.10 10.27
CA PHE A 24 1.92 5.59 9.01
C PHE A 24 3.02 4.60 9.38
N PRO A 25 3.07 3.40 8.75
CA PRO A 25 4.32 2.65 8.79
C PRO A 25 5.42 3.64 8.42
N VAL A 26 6.52 3.60 9.16
CA VAL A 26 7.74 4.26 8.69
C VAL A 26 7.90 3.72 7.27
N ASP A 27 7.64 4.56 6.26
CA ASP A 27 8.13 4.31 4.92
C ASP A 27 9.57 3.96 5.19
N GLU A 28 9.93 2.67 5.03
CA GLU A 28 11.27 2.18 5.34
C GLU A 28 12.19 3.25 4.85
N GLU A 29 12.84 3.93 5.80
CA GLU A 29 13.55 5.16 5.54
C GLU A 29 14.34 4.88 4.29
N ALA A 30 14.04 5.62 3.22
CA ALA A 30 14.72 5.53 1.95
C ALA A 30 16.18 5.35 2.30
N SER A 31 16.69 4.12 2.13
CA SER A 31 18.01 3.81 2.65
C SER A 31 18.93 4.81 1.99
N HIS A 32 19.39 5.78 2.79
CA HIS A 32 20.24 6.82 2.28
C HIS A 32 21.51 6.07 1.91
N VAL A 33 21.66 5.67 0.65
CA VAL A 33 22.94 5.29 0.09
C VAL A 33 23.72 6.59 -0.08
N SER A 34 24.00 7.21 1.07
CA SER A 34 24.96 8.28 1.20
C SER A 34 26.32 7.61 1.00
N GLY A 35 26.99 8.03 -0.06
CA GLY A 35 28.25 7.46 -0.52
C GLY A 35 29.26 7.33 0.62
N GLY A 36 29.72 6.11 0.86
CA GLY A 36 30.70 5.86 1.90
C GLY A 36 30.99 4.37 2.03
N ASN A 37 32.08 3.95 1.39
CA ASN A 37 32.68 2.62 1.41
C ASN A 37 32.08 1.51 0.56
N LYS A 38 33.04 0.80 -0.04
CA LYS A 38 33.00 -0.19 -1.11
C LYS A 38 32.38 -1.49 -0.62
N THR A 39 31.09 -1.48 -0.29
CA THR A 39 30.29 -2.71 -0.30
C THR A 39 29.82 -2.94 -1.73
N VAL A 40 29.94 -4.16 -2.20
CA VAL A 40 29.37 -4.56 -3.49
C VAL A 40 27.86 -4.39 -3.34
N ILE A 41 27.29 -3.37 -3.98
CA ILE A 41 25.84 -3.13 -4.03
C ILE A 41 25.27 -4.22 -4.94
N THR A 42 24.95 -5.39 -4.38
CA THR A 42 24.36 -6.49 -5.15
C THR A 42 22.89 -6.24 -5.47
N GLU A 43 22.19 -5.37 -4.77
CA GLU A 43 20.77 -5.10 -5.01
C GLU A 43 20.50 -3.61 -4.77
N ARG A 44 20.34 -2.83 -5.85
CA ARG A 44 19.84 -1.46 -5.75
C ARG A 44 18.32 -1.55 -5.64
N ILE A 45 17.80 -1.23 -4.45
CA ILE A 45 16.36 -1.21 -4.15
C ILE A 45 15.69 -0.12 -5.00
N PRO A 46 14.49 -0.37 -5.59
CA PRO A 46 13.75 0.65 -6.33
C PRO A 46 13.41 1.85 -5.44
N VAL A 47 13.62 3.07 -5.94
CA VAL A 47 13.45 4.29 -5.13
C VAL A 47 12.25 5.10 -5.64
N SER A 48 11.39 5.53 -4.71
CA SER A 48 10.38 6.55 -4.99
C SER A 48 10.98 7.94 -4.76
N ILE A 49 11.20 8.70 -5.84
CA ILE A 49 11.61 10.10 -5.77
C ILE A 49 10.47 10.97 -6.31
N PRO A 50 9.93 11.91 -5.51
CA PRO A 50 8.86 12.79 -5.97
C PRO A 50 9.24 13.54 -7.25
N ASN A 51 8.35 13.50 -8.25
CA ASN A 51 8.49 14.16 -9.55
C ASN A 51 9.57 13.62 -10.49
N GLU A 52 10.30 12.55 -10.13
CA GLU A 52 11.29 11.94 -11.02
C GLU A 52 10.63 10.94 -11.99
N CYS A 53 9.69 10.13 -11.49
CA CYS A 53 8.94 9.17 -12.28
C CYS A 53 7.44 9.50 -12.35
N PRO A 54 6.75 9.07 -13.43
CA PRO A 54 5.30 9.14 -13.51
C PRO A 54 4.59 8.38 -12.37
N LYS A 55 3.28 8.62 -12.25
CA LYS A 55 2.45 7.95 -11.24
C LYS A 55 2.56 6.42 -11.37
N ASN A 56 2.65 5.74 -10.22
CA ASN A 56 2.77 4.28 -10.09
C ASN A 56 4.08 3.68 -10.66
N MET A 57 5.11 4.50 -10.88
CA MET A 57 6.44 4.07 -11.28
C MET A 57 7.48 4.38 -10.20
N LEU A 58 8.56 3.60 -10.18
CA LEU A 58 9.73 3.78 -9.31
C LEU A 58 11.00 3.86 -10.17
N LEU A 59 12.07 4.41 -9.61
CA LEU A 59 13.38 4.39 -10.23
C LEU A 59 14.03 3.04 -10.00
N TYR A 60 14.25 2.32 -11.09
CA TYR A 60 15.00 1.09 -11.12
C TYR A 60 16.43 1.35 -11.62
N PRO A 61 17.41 0.61 -11.08
CA PRO A 61 18.77 0.64 -11.59
C PRO A 61 18.79 0.08 -13.02
N GLY A 62 19.25 0.87 -13.99
CA GLY A 62 19.39 0.41 -15.36
C GLY A 62 20.58 -0.54 -15.55
N ASP A 63 20.45 -1.43 -16.55
CA ASP A 63 21.52 -2.31 -17.01
C ASP A 63 22.55 -1.52 -17.84
N GLY A 64 23.52 -0.90 -17.16
CA GLY A 64 24.54 -0.07 -17.78
C GLY A 64 25.56 0.54 -16.82
N ILE A 65 26.43 1.44 -17.33
CA ILE A 65 27.53 2.12 -16.62
C ILE A 65 26.99 2.83 -15.36
N LYS A 66 26.97 2.14 -14.21
CA LYS A 66 26.79 2.57 -12.80
C LYS A 66 25.80 3.72 -12.45
N SER A 67 25.07 4.31 -13.39
CA SER A 67 24.38 5.60 -13.26
C SER A 67 23.14 5.75 -14.15
N ALA A 68 22.79 4.77 -14.99
CA ALA A 68 21.53 4.78 -15.70
C ALA A 68 20.41 4.39 -14.72
N TRP A 69 19.40 5.24 -14.57
CA TRP A 69 18.18 4.97 -13.83
C TRP A 69 17.02 5.00 -14.82
N VAL A 70 16.09 4.07 -14.67
CA VAL A 70 14.91 3.96 -15.53
C VAL A 70 13.65 3.94 -14.67
N CYS A 71 12.61 4.62 -15.12
CA CYS A 71 11.31 4.50 -14.48
C CYS A 71 10.63 3.22 -14.96
N ASP A 72 10.20 2.38 -14.02
CA ASP A 72 9.41 1.18 -14.31
C ASP A 72 8.26 1.05 -13.30
N CYS A 73 7.25 0.26 -13.63
CA CYS A 73 6.09 0.04 -12.79
C CYS A 73 6.47 -0.51 -11.41
N ARG A 74 5.85 0.03 -10.36
CA ARG A 74 5.99 -0.54 -9.01
C ARG A 74 5.39 -1.95 -8.92
N SER A 75 5.78 -2.73 -7.90
CA SER A 75 5.24 -4.08 -7.68
C SER A 75 3.71 -4.16 -7.81
N ARG A 76 3.23 -5.19 -8.51
CA ARG A 76 1.81 -5.46 -8.85
C ARG A 76 1.16 -4.51 -9.87
N PHE A 77 1.92 -3.59 -10.45
CA PHE A 77 1.46 -2.72 -11.54
C PHE A 77 2.06 -3.18 -12.87
N VAL A 78 1.26 -3.10 -13.93
CA VAL A 78 1.66 -3.50 -15.29
C VAL A 78 1.57 -2.31 -16.25
N TYR A 79 2.50 -2.28 -17.20
CA TYR A 79 2.67 -1.16 -18.14
C TYR A 79 1.70 -1.27 -19.32
N PHE A 80 0.93 -0.21 -19.56
CA PHE A 80 0.09 -0.07 -20.76
C PHE A 80 0.78 0.84 -21.80
N PRO A 81 1.27 0.30 -22.92
CA PRO A 81 1.99 1.10 -23.93
C PRO A 81 1.12 2.19 -24.60
N MET A 82 -0.20 1.97 -24.67
CA MET A 82 -1.14 2.86 -25.34
C MET A 82 -1.25 4.25 -24.70
N ASN A 83 -1.03 4.33 -23.38
CA ASN A 83 -1.18 5.54 -22.59
C ASN A 83 0.04 5.84 -21.70
N ASP A 84 1.15 5.12 -21.94
CA ASP A 84 2.42 5.26 -21.23
C ASP A 84 2.25 5.32 -19.70
N SER A 85 1.51 4.36 -19.13
CA SER A 85 1.19 4.39 -17.70
C SER A 85 1.05 3.00 -17.07
N CYS A 86 1.28 2.94 -15.76
CA CYS A 86 1.26 1.72 -14.97
C CYS A 86 -0.05 1.59 -14.18
N HIS A 87 -0.69 0.42 -14.27
CA HIS A 87 -1.98 0.14 -13.64
C HIS A 87 -1.93 -1.14 -12.81
N GLU A 88 -2.59 -1.12 -11.66
CA GLU A 88 -2.62 -2.27 -10.74
C GLU A 88 -3.42 -3.41 -11.37
N VAL A 89 -2.91 -4.64 -11.27
CA VAL A 89 -3.62 -5.82 -11.74
C VAL A 89 -4.88 -6.05 -10.89
N TYR A 90 -5.96 -6.52 -11.52
CA TYR A 90 -7.30 -6.70 -10.93
C TYR A 90 -7.97 -5.41 -10.43
N ARG A 91 -7.48 -4.25 -10.87
CA ARG A 91 -8.18 -2.95 -10.77
C ARG A 91 -8.68 -2.50 -12.12
N GLN A 92 -9.67 -1.60 -12.12
CA GLN A 92 -10.24 -1.05 -13.34
C GLN A 92 -9.18 -0.41 -14.23
N GLY A 93 -8.26 0.39 -13.67
CA GLY A 93 -7.21 1.04 -14.45
C GLY A 93 -7.75 1.82 -15.65
N PRO A 94 -7.22 1.61 -16.87
CA PRO A 94 -7.70 2.26 -18.09
C PRO A 94 -8.87 1.48 -18.75
N CYS A 95 -9.31 0.38 -18.15
CA CYS A 95 -10.33 -0.49 -18.71
C CYS A 95 -11.74 0.13 -18.56
N PRO A 96 -12.69 -0.27 -19.42
CA PRO A 96 -14.10 0.09 -19.27
C PRO A 96 -14.67 -0.30 -17.91
N VAL A 97 -15.80 0.31 -17.55
CA VAL A 97 -16.54 -0.06 -16.33
C VAL A 97 -16.85 -1.56 -16.34
N TYR A 98 -16.72 -2.19 -15.18
CA TYR A 98 -16.88 -3.65 -14.98
C TYR A 98 -15.78 -4.51 -15.61
N GLN A 99 -14.69 -3.91 -16.08
CA GLN A 99 -13.50 -4.63 -16.49
C GLN A 99 -12.33 -4.30 -15.55
N TYR A 100 -11.35 -5.18 -15.51
CA TYR A 100 -10.10 -4.97 -14.79
C TYR A 100 -8.89 -5.24 -15.69
N VAL A 101 -7.73 -4.84 -15.21
CA VAL A 101 -6.42 -5.13 -15.81
C VAL A 101 -5.99 -6.55 -15.47
N VAL A 102 -5.56 -7.33 -16.49
CA VAL A 102 -4.94 -8.64 -16.32
C VAL A 102 -3.66 -8.70 -17.16
N LEU A 103 -2.62 -9.32 -16.61
CA LEU A 103 -1.47 -9.79 -17.38
C LEU A 103 -1.46 -11.33 -17.33
N PRO A 104 -1.86 -12.01 -18.42
CA PRO A 104 -1.84 -13.47 -18.47
C PRO A 104 -0.41 -14.00 -18.30
N GLU A 105 -0.30 -15.19 -17.71
CA GLU A 105 1.00 -15.84 -17.52
C GLU A 105 1.69 -16.09 -18.86
N GLY A 106 2.96 -15.64 -18.97
CA GLY A 106 3.76 -15.77 -20.19
C GLY A 106 3.50 -14.69 -21.25
N GLU A 107 2.57 -13.76 -21.02
CA GLU A 107 2.37 -12.60 -21.88
C GLU A 107 3.16 -11.38 -21.36
N ALA A 108 3.54 -10.49 -22.28
CA ALA A 108 4.25 -9.23 -21.95
C ALA A 108 3.34 -8.00 -22.03
N VAL A 109 2.12 -8.15 -22.56
CA VAL A 109 1.20 -7.03 -22.81
C VAL A 109 -0.08 -7.26 -22.00
N PRO A 110 -0.44 -6.34 -21.09
CA PRO A 110 -1.66 -6.47 -20.31
C PRO A 110 -2.89 -6.20 -21.18
N ARG A 111 -4.03 -6.79 -20.77
CA ARG A 111 -5.32 -6.59 -21.43
C ARG A 111 -6.43 -6.38 -20.42
N CYS A 112 -7.54 -5.82 -20.91
CA CYS A 112 -8.75 -5.65 -20.14
C CYS A 112 -9.60 -6.91 -20.24
N GLU A 113 -10.05 -7.41 -19.10
CA GLU A 113 -10.97 -8.53 -19.00
C GLU A 113 -12.21 -8.16 -18.19
N THR A 114 -13.33 -8.81 -18.50
CA THR A 114 -14.56 -8.62 -17.74
C THR A 114 -14.39 -9.14 -16.32
N ASN A 115 -14.67 -8.30 -15.34
CA ASN A 115 -14.66 -8.68 -13.93
C ASN A 115 -15.98 -9.43 -13.61
N PRO A 116 -15.93 -10.73 -13.29
CA PRO A 116 -17.15 -11.51 -12.98
C PRO A 116 -17.89 -11.02 -11.73
N CYS A 117 -17.21 -10.27 -10.86
CA CYS A 117 -17.74 -9.75 -9.61
C CYS A 117 -18.37 -8.35 -9.76
N PHE A 118 -18.19 -7.68 -10.90
CA PHE A 118 -18.72 -6.34 -11.20
C PHE A 118 -18.36 -5.24 -10.17
N ILE A 119 -17.40 -5.49 -9.28
CA ILE A 119 -16.94 -4.58 -8.22
C ILE A 119 -15.43 -4.42 -8.36
N ASP A 120 -14.94 -3.18 -8.46
CA ASP A 120 -13.50 -2.93 -8.58
C ASP A 120 -12.71 -3.47 -7.36
N GLY A 121 -11.61 -4.17 -7.64
CA GLY A 121 -10.81 -4.86 -6.63
C GLY A 121 -11.45 -6.12 -6.03
N ALA A 122 -12.63 -6.53 -6.48
CA ALA A 122 -13.18 -7.85 -6.19
C ALA A 122 -12.79 -8.82 -7.30
N VAL A 123 -12.37 -10.02 -6.90
CA VAL A 123 -11.92 -11.09 -7.80
C VAL A 123 -12.62 -12.40 -7.48
N PRO A 124 -12.86 -13.26 -8.49
CA PRO A 124 -13.35 -14.61 -8.26
C PRO A 124 -12.23 -15.48 -7.70
N PHE A 125 -12.47 -16.10 -6.54
CA PHE A 125 -11.55 -17.05 -5.92
C PHE A 125 -12.36 -18.19 -5.30
N ASN A 126 -12.01 -19.43 -5.62
CA ASN A 126 -12.77 -20.63 -5.20
C ASN A 126 -14.28 -20.58 -5.48
N GLY A 127 -14.69 -19.92 -6.57
CA GLY A 127 -16.09 -19.80 -6.98
C GLY A 127 -16.89 -18.68 -6.30
N THR A 128 -16.27 -17.90 -5.41
CA THR A 128 -16.88 -16.76 -4.73
C THR A 128 -16.11 -15.47 -4.97
N CYS A 129 -16.79 -14.33 -4.90
CA CYS A 129 -16.17 -13.02 -5.09
C CYS A 129 -15.61 -12.50 -3.77
N HIS A 130 -14.32 -12.11 -3.78
CA HIS A 130 -13.62 -11.59 -2.61
C HIS A 130 -12.89 -10.29 -2.95
N LEU A 131 -12.88 -9.34 -2.01
CA LEU A 131 -12.07 -8.13 -2.11
C LEU A 131 -10.60 -8.47 -1.84
N LEU A 132 -9.73 -8.00 -2.72
CA LEU A 132 -8.28 -8.10 -2.54
C LEU A 132 -7.85 -7.37 -1.25
N GLY A 133 -6.94 -7.97 -0.51
CA GLY A 133 -6.40 -7.43 0.74
C GLY A 133 -7.37 -7.43 1.92
N SER A 134 -8.55 -8.04 1.78
CA SER A 134 -9.54 -8.09 2.88
C SER A 134 -9.08 -9.03 4.00
N ALA A 135 -9.24 -8.57 5.25
CA ALA A 135 -8.96 -9.36 6.46
C ALA A 135 -9.92 -10.55 6.62
N ASP A 136 -11.17 -10.40 6.19
CA ASP A 136 -12.22 -11.43 6.19
C ASP A 136 -12.22 -12.25 4.87
N GLY A 137 -11.02 -12.43 4.30
CA GLY A 137 -10.81 -13.12 3.04
C GLY A 137 -10.79 -14.65 3.15
N PRO A 138 -10.67 -15.35 2.02
CA PRO A 138 -10.64 -16.81 1.96
C PRO A 138 -9.33 -17.43 2.48
N CYS A 139 -8.36 -16.61 2.89
CA CYS A 139 -6.97 -17.02 3.17
C CYS A 139 -6.66 -17.26 4.66
N GLY A 140 -7.66 -17.43 5.52
CA GLY A 140 -7.46 -17.67 6.96
C GLY A 140 -7.01 -16.43 7.73
N SER A 141 -6.59 -16.60 8.99
CA SER A 141 -6.28 -15.48 9.89
C SER A 141 -4.96 -14.77 9.58
N ASP A 142 -3.98 -15.47 9.01
CA ASP A 142 -2.59 -15.00 8.93
C ASP A 142 -2.20 -14.57 7.50
N ALA A 143 -3.11 -14.71 6.54
CA ALA A 143 -2.92 -14.33 5.15
C ALA A 143 -4.13 -13.58 4.60
N VAL A 144 -3.92 -12.86 3.50
CA VAL A 144 -4.96 -12.17 2.75
C VAL A 144 -4.90 -12.59 1.30
N LEU A 145 -6.03 -12.52 0.61
CA LEU A 145 -6.07 -12.74 -0.84
C LEU A 145 -5.39 -11.56 -1.52
N GLY A 146 -4.26 -11.81 -2.18
CA GLY A 146 -3.44 -10.82 -2.83
C GLY A 146 -3.05 -11.22 -4.25
N VAL A 147 -2.13 -10.45 -4.82
CA VAL A 147 -1.60 -10.64 -6.17
C VAL A 147 -0.10 -10.87 -6.05
N ASN A 148 0.39 -11.98 -6.60
CA ASN A 148 1.81 -12.28 -6.65
C ASN A 148 2.54 -11.21 -7.47
N GLU A 149 3.66 -10.68 -6.96
CA GLU A 149 4.36 -9.56 -7.61
C GLU A 149 5.07 -9.95 -8.91
N THR A 150 5.37 -11.23 -9.10
CA THR A 150 6.13 -11.75 -10.25
C THR A 150 5.22 -12.37 -11.30
N THR A 151 4.23 -13.16 -10.87
CA THR A 151 3.33 -13.90 -11.78
C THR A 151 2.03 -13.16 -12.06
N PHE A 152 1.72 -12.11 -11.28
CA PHE A 152 0.46 -11.36 -11.32
C PHE A 152 -0.80 -12.22 -11.11
N GLN A 153 -0.64 -13.43 -10.54
CA GLN A 153 -1.73 -14.34 -10.23
C GLN A 153 -2.27 -14.12 -8.81
N LEU A 154 -3.51 -14.57 -8.58
CA LEU A 154 -4.13 -14.55 -7.25
C LEU A 154 -3.51 -15.60 -6.33
N GLU A 155 -3.12 -15.18 -5.13
CA GLU A 155 -2.58 -16.09 -4.11
C GLU A 155 -2.90 -15.60 -2.70
N CYS A 156 -2.79 -16.51 -1.72
CA CYS A 156 -2.86 -16.13 -0.31
C CYS A 156 -1.48 -15.68 0.17
N ILE A 157 -1.32 -14.38 0.40
CA ILE A 157 -0.06 -13.76 0.82
C ILE A 157 -0.09 -13.53 2.33
N SER A 158 1.02 -13.83 3.01
CA SER A 158 1.16 -13.58 4.46
C SER A 158 0.94 -12.11 4.80
N LYS A 159 0.17 -11.84 5.86
CA LYS A 159 -0.08 -10.50 6.39
C LYS A 159 1.20 -9.77 6.80
N GLU A 160 2.25 -10.50 7.16
CA GLU A 160 3.56 -9.94 7.53
C GLU A 160 4.30 -9.30 6.34
N ILE A 161 3.97 -9.73 5.12
CA ILE A 161 4.56 -9.24 3.86
C ILE A 161 3.72 -8.10 3.29
N VAL A 162 2.48 -7.89 3.77
CA VAL A 162 1.59 -6.85 3.28
C VAL A 162 1.84 -5.55 4.05
N PRO A 163 2.39 -4.49 3.43
CA PRO A 163 2.75 -3.24 4.12
C PRO A 163 1.55 -2.43 4.66
N PHE A 164 0.32 -2.93 4.50
CA PHE A 164 -0.92 -2.21 4.82
C PHE A 164 -1.91 -3.00 5.67
N VAL A 165 -1.45 -3.93 6.51
CA VAL A 165 -2.31 -4.36 7.61
C VAL A 165 -2.39 -3.18 8.58
N ILE A 166 -3.47 -2.41 8.47
CA ILE A 166 -3.84 -1.44 9.49
C ILE A 166 -4.08 -2.27 10.75
N ILE A 167 -3.07 -2.36 11.61
CA ILE A 167 -3.23 -2.94 12.93
C ILE A 167 -4.23 -2.03 13.63
N ASP A 168 -5.45 -2.53 13.85
CA ASP A 168 -6.41 -1.89 14.73
C ASP A 168 -5.80 -1.86 16.13
N THR A 169 -5.02 -0.83 16.39
CA THR A 169 -4.39 -0.66 17.69
C THR A 169 -5.48 -0.36 18.70
N PRO A 170 -5.46 -1.00 19.89
CA PRO A 170 -6.43 -0.70 20.92
C PRO A 170 -6.39 0.81 21.21
N ASN A 171 -7.58 1.41 21.34
CA ASN A 171 -7.86 2.83 21.66
C ASN A 171 -7.34 3.27 23.05
N LYS A 172 -6.23 2.69 23.54
CA LYS A 172 -5.52 3.16 24.73
C LYS A 172 -4.72 4.40 24.37
N ILE A 173 -5.23 5.56 24.74
CA ILE A 173 -4.50 6.82 24.67
C ILE A 173 -3.25 6.70 25.56
N CYS A 174 -2.08 6.96 24.99
CA CYS A 174 -0.83 6.96 25.76
C CYS A 174 -0.77 8.20 26.68
N PRO A 175 -0.24 8.06 27.92
CA PRO A 175 -0.09 9.20 28.81
C PRO A 175 0.86 10.26 28.21
N PRO A 176 0.64 11.56 28.50
CA PRO A 176 1.53 12.63 28.03
C PRO A 176 3.00 12.36 28.35
N GLY A 177 3.88 12.55 27.36
CA GLY A 177 5.32 12.27 27.48
C GLY A 177 5.72 10.81 27.29
N SER A 178 4.83 9.96 26.79
CA SER A 178 5.15 8.60 26.36
C SER A 178 4.94 8.39 24.86
N ARG A 179 5.66 7.43 24.27
CA ARG A 179 5.55 7.02 22.87
C ARG A 179 5.08 5.57 22.79
N ARG A 180 4.12 5.28 21.92
CA ARG A 180 3.62 3.90 21.67
C ARG A 180 4.67 3.09 20.89
N SER A 181 4.92 1.85 21.31
CA SER A 181 5.76 0.88 20.59
C SER A 181 4.98 0.19 19.47
N THR A 182 5.68 -0.50 18.57
CA THR A 182 5.07 -1.37 17.54
C THR A 182 4.20 -2.49 18.13
N LEU A 183 4.43 -2.85 19.40
CA LEU A 183 3.62 -3.81 20.15
C LEU A 183 2.41 -3.15 20.86
N GLY A 184 2.18 -1.86 20.65
CA GLY A 184 1.08 -1.12 21.27
C GLY A 184 1.33 -0.67 22.72
N GLU A 185 2.56 -0.78 23.24
CA GLU A 185 2.91 -0.40 24.61
C GLU A 185 3.38 1.05 24.70
N CYS A 186 2.87 1.83 25.66
CA CYS A 186 3.33 3.20 25.89
C CYS A 186 4.62 3.21 26.73
N LYS A 187 5.73 3.67 26.14
CA LYS A 187 7.04 3.80 26.81
C LYS A 187 7.39 5.27 27.03
N LYS A 188 7.88 5.63 28.22
CA LYS A 188 8.42 6.97 28.47
C LYS A 188 9.79 7.11 27.78
N LEU A 189 9.96 8.19 27.03
CA LEU A 189 11.27 8.56 26.50
C LEU A 189 12.13 9.01 27.69
N LYS A 190 13.25 8.32 27.93
CA LYS A 190 14.26 8.72 28.91
C LYS A 190 15.15 9.80 28.32
#